data_AF-A0A7S4Q2D4-F1
#
_entry.id   AF-A0A7S4Q2D4-F1
#
_cell.length_a   1.000
_cell.length_b   1.000
_cell.length_c   1.000
_cell.angle_alpha   90.00
_cell.angle_beta   90.00
_cell.angle_gamma   90.00
#
_symmetry.space_group_name_H-M   'P 1'
#
loop_
_entity.id
_entity.type
_entity.pdbx_description
1 polymer ?
#
loop_
_entity_poly.entity_id
_entity_poly.type
_entity_poly.pdbx_seq_one_letter_code
_entity_poly.pdbx_strand_id
1 'polypeptide(L)'
;SSASSLKRHRMQGWDAPPLPGELQPMSSQEVDVVALRRLLVDVSRKAEQAQAKVIATIETKHVEFVAAADQVTELRGGVERLRGDLHRAAALLAGGESSAGEQDGSLALGLRNAITEYQALKAELDALSAATVVLNTMLEVQQQFSELDKLMSLADYPEAAGLTLEIAKALQSISAPDASVEPGLVRAAKTHYYVRRSVLAQRLEEALDRRLSFGERCV
;
A
#
# COMPACT_ATOMS: atom_id res chain seq x y z
N SER A 1 -12.49 11.44 23.05
CA SER A 1 -13.72 11.16 22.28
C SER A 1 -13.47 10.08 21.25
N SER A 2 -13.85 8.84 21.57
CA SER A 2 -14.10 7.77 20.59
C SER A 2 -15.20 6.91 21.16
N ALA A 3 -16.37 7.00 20.52
CA ALA A 3 -17.60 6.32 20.91
C ALA A 3 -17.56 4.87 20.39
N SER A 4 -17.51 3.92 21.31
CA SER A 4 -17.63 2.50 21.01
C SER A 4 -19.10 2.14 20.87
N SER A 5 -19.58 2.10 19.62
CA SER A 5 -20.89 1.58 19.24
C SER A 5 -21.06 0.11 19.63
N LEU A 6 -21.65 -0.14 20.80
CA LEU A 6 -22.21 -1.44 21.15
C LEU A 6 -23.48 -1.67 20.31
N LYS A 7 -23.31 -2.40 19.20
CA LYS A 7 -24.38 -3.02 18.43
C LYS A 7 -25.16 -3.96 19.37
N ARG A 8 -26.33 -3.52 19.85
CA ARG A 8 -27.31 -4.39 20.51
C ARG A 8 -27.80 -5.40 19.48
N HIS A 9 -27.36 -6.64 19.59
CA HIS A 9 -27.96 -7.74 18.84
C HIS A 9 -29.40 -7.91 19.34
N ARG A 10 -30.31 -7.41 18.53
CA ARG A 10 -31.76 -7.61 18.59
C ARG A 10 -32.00 -9.11 18.57
N MET A 11 -32.45 -9.70 19.69
CA MET A 11 -32.98 -11.06 19.68
C MET A 11 -34.19 -11.08 18.77
N GLN A 12 -34.03 -11.70 17.60
CA GLN A 12 -35.10 -11.97 16.66
C GLN A 12 -35.93 -13.14 17.21
N GLY A 13 -37.23 -12.90 17.32
CA GLY A 13 -38.31 -13.87 17.09
C GLY A 13 -38.24 -15.17 17.88
N TRP A 14 -38.77 -15.16 19.11
CA TRP A 14 -39.53 -16.32 19.59
C TRP A 14 -40.99 -16.06 19.21
N ASP A 15 -41.36 -16.46 17.99
CA ASP A 15 -42.76 -16.56 17.60
C ASP A 15 -43.40 -17.65 18.46
N ALA A 16 -44.28 -17.25 19.37
CA ALA A 16 -45.09 -18.16 20.12
C ALA A 16 -45.99 -18.95 19.15
N PRO A 17 -46.02 -20.29 19.21
CA PRO A 17 -46.91 -21.07 18.36
C PRO A 17 -48.38 -20.69 18.66
N PRO A 18 -49.24 -20.61 17.63
CA PRO A 18 -50.64 -20.26 17.81
C PRO A 18 -51.32 -21.29 18.73
N LEU A 19 -52.09 -20.79 19.70
CA LEU A 19 -52.91 -21.63 20.57
C LEU A 19 -53.96 -22.33 19.69
N PRO A 20 -54.04 -23.68 19.71
CA PRO A 20 -55.08 -24.39 18.99
C PRO A 20 -56.44 -24.07 19.61
N GLY A 21 -57.29 -23.44 18.79
CA GLY A 21 -58.71 -23.27 19.08
C GLY A 21 -59.45 -24.62 19.08
N GLU A 22 -60.56 -24.62 19.82
CA GLU A 22 -61.66 -25.57 19.78
C GLU A 22 -61.35 -27.00 20.27
N LEU A 23 -61.58 -27.19 21.58
CA LEU A 23 -61.73 -28.50 22.21
C LEU A 23 -62.99 -29.20 21.65
N GLN A 24 -62.78 -30.05 20.65
CA GLN A 24 -63.73 -31.13 20.36
C GLN A 24 -63.85 -32.04 21.59
N PRO A 25 -65.06 -32.53 21.95
CA PRO A 25 -65.22 -33.49 23.03
C PRO A 25 -64.57 -34.81 22.63
N MET A 26 -63.33 -35.00 23.09
CA MET A 26 -62.64 -36.28 23.03
C MET A 26 -63.48 -37.31 23.78
N SER A 27 -64.01 -38.28 23.03
CA SER A 27 -64.57 -39.52 23.54
C SER A 27 -63.67 -40.08 24.64
N SER A 28 -64.26 -40.46 25.78
CA SER A 28 -63.61 -41.04 26.94
C SER A 28 -62.81 -42.29 26.58
N GLN A 29 -61.56 -42.09 26.18
CA GLN A 29 -60.56 -43.12 26.02
C GLN A 29 -59.98 -43.37 27.41
N GLU A 30 -60.23 -44.56 27.97
CA GLU A 30 -59.71 -44.97 29.27
C GLU A 30 -58.19 -44.77 29.28
N VAL A 31 -57.73 -43.84 30.10
CA VAL A 31 -56.32 -43.49 30.21
C VAL A 31 -55.59 -44.65 30.88
N ASP A 32 -54.76 -45.35 30.11
CA ASP A 32 -53.90 -46.40 30.62
C ASP A 32 -52.85 -45.79 31.59
N VAL A 33 -53.14 -45.89 32.88
CA VAL A 33 -52.31 -45.39 33.98
C VAL A 33 -50.91 -46.01 33.96
N VAL A 34 -50.77 -47.24 33.45
CA VAL A 34 -49.46 -47.91 33.35
C VAL A 34 -48.63 -47.28 32.24
N ALA A 35 -49.24 -46.98 31.09
CA ALA A 35 -48.58 -46.25 30.01
C ALA A 35 -48.14 -44.85 30.46
N LEU A 36 -48.98 -44.13 31.21
CA LEU A 36 -48.64 -42.81 31.75
C LEU A 36 -47.46 -42.86 32.73
N ARG A 37 -47.43 -43.86 33.63
CA ARG A 37 -46.31 -44.06 34.56
C ARG A 37 -45.00 -44.38 33.84
N ARG A 38 -45.05 -45.22 32.80
CA ARG A 38 -43.87 -45.50 31.96
C ARG A 38 -43.38 -44.23 31.26
N LEU A 39 -44.30 -43.44 30.70
CA LEU A 39 -43.96 -42.19 30.05
C LEU A 39 -43.37 -41.17 31.03
N LEU A 40 -43.89 -41.09 32.26
CA LEU A 40 -43.34 -40.23 33.32
C LEU A 40 -41.91 -40.66 33.69
N VAL A 41 -41.67 -41.97 33.84
CA VAL A 41 -40.32 -42.51 34.11
C VAL A 41 -39.38 -42.19 32.95
N ASP A 42 -39.81 -42.39 31.71
CA ASP A 42 -38.99 -42.07 30.53
C ASP A 42 -38.68 -40.58 30.41
N VAL A 43 -39.65 -39.71 30.71
CA VAL A 43 -39.45 -38.25 30.73
C VAL A 43 -38.51 -37.85 31.86
N SER A 44 -38.67 -38.41 33.06
CA SER A 44 -37.76 -38.14 34.20
C SER A 44 -36.32 -38.53 33.87
N ARG A 45 -36.12 -39.72 33.28
CA ARG A 45 -34.81 -40.18 32.83
C ARG A 45 -34.23 -39.28 31.74
N LYS A 46 -35.04 -38.84 30.77
CA LYS A 46 -34.58 -37.89 29.73
C LYS A 46 -34.20 -36.54 30.32
N ALA A 47 -34.93 -36.06 31.33
CA ALA A 47 -34.63 -34.82 32.03
C ALA A 47 -33.30 -34.92 32.80
N GLU A 48 -33.08 -36.01 33.54
CA GLU A 48 -31.81 -36.28 34.23
C GLU A 48 -30.64 -36.37 33.25
N GLN A 49 -30.81 -37.06 32.13
CA GLN A 49 -29.79 -37.15 31.08
C GLN A 49 -29.48 -35.78 30.45
N ALA A 50 -30.50 -34.97 30.18
CA ALA A 50 -30.34 -33.61 29.67
C ALA A 50 -29.63 -32.71 30.69
N GLN A 51 -30.00 -32.80 31.97
CA GLN A 51 -29.35 -32.07 33.06
C GLN A 51 -27.88 -32.46 33.19
N ALA A 52 -27.56 -33.75 33.22
CA ALA A 52 -26.18 -34.24 33.26
C ALA A 52 -25.36 -33.75 32.06
N LYS A 53 -25.96 -33.74 30.85
CA LYS A 53 -25.31 -33.23 29.64
C LYS A 53 -25.03 -31.72 29.72
N VAL A 54 -25.96 -30.94 30.28
CA VAL A 54 -25.78 -29.49 30.48
C VAL A 54 -24.65 -29.24 31.47
N ILE A 55 -24.63 -29.94 32.61
CA ILE A 55 -23.58 -29.81 33.63
C ILE A 55 -22.21 -30.15 33.01
N ALA A 56 -22.08 -31.28 32.33
CA ALA A 56 -20.83 -31.68 31.68
C ALA A 56 -20.34 -30.66 30.63
N THR A 57 -21.27 -30.02 29.90
CA THR A 57 -20.93 -28.97 28.92
C THR A 57 -20.46 -27.70 29.62
N ILE A 58 -21.10 -27.31 30.73
CA ILE A 58 -20.69 -26.16 31.55
C ILE A 58 -19.30 -26.39 32.13
N GLU A 59 -19.05 -27.56 32.71
CA GLU A 59 -17.74 -27.91 33.29
C GLU A 59 -16.65 -27.90 32.22
N THR A 60 -16.91 -28.51 31.06
CA THR A 60 -15.97 -28.50 29.93
C THR A 60 -15.65 -27.08 29.48
N LYS A 61 -16.68 -26.25 29.29
CA LYS A 61 -16.50 -24.86 28.87
C LYS A 61 -15.83 -24.02 29.95
N HIS A 62 -16.08 -24.28 31.22
CA HIS A 62 -15.41 -23.62 32.32
C HIS A 62 -13.91 -23.88 32.31
N VAL A 63 -13.48 -25.13 32.09
CA VAL A 63 -12.06 -25.47 31.93
C VAL A 63 -11.43 -24.74 30.74
N GLU A 64 -12.11 -24.69 29.60
CA GLU A 64 -11.64 -23.91 28.44
C GLU A 64 -11.50 -22.41 28.75
N PHE A 65 -12.47 -21.82 29.47
CA PHE A 65 -12.42 -20.41 29.88
C PHE A 65 -11.28 -20.12 30.85
N VAL A 66 -11.03 -21.00 31.82
CA VAL A 66 -9.90 -20.85 32.76
C VAL A 66 -8.58 -20.92 32.00
N ALA A 67 -8.39 -21.90 31.13
CA ALA A 67 -7.19 -22.01 30.30
C ALA A 67 -6.97 -20.77 29.40
N ALA A 68 -8.04 -20.24 28.80
CA ALA A 68 -7.97 -19.02 28.01
C ALA A 68 -7.62 -17.78 28.87
N ALA A 69 -8.15 -17.69 30.09
CA ALA A 69 -7.84 -16.62 31.03
C ALA A 69 -6.37 -16.65 31.48
N ASP A 70 -5.81 -17.83 31.71
CA ASP A 70 -4.39 -18.02 32.04
C ASP A 70 -3.50 -17.56 30.88
N GLN A 71 -3.81 -17.95 29.64
CA GLN A 71 -3.07 -17.51 28.45
C GLN A 71 -3.12 -15.98 28.27
N VAL A 72 -4.27 -15.35 28.49
CA VAL A 72 -4.39 -13.88 28.43
C VAL A 72 -3.54 -13.21 29.51
N THR A 73 -3.50 -13.79 30.70
CA THR A 73 -2.69 -13.26 31.82
C THR A 73 -1.19 -13.38 31.51
N GLU A 74 -0.75 -14.50 30.95
CA GLU A 74 0.62 -14.69 30.47
C GLU A 74 0.99 -13.68 29.37
N LEU A 75 0.12 -13.51 28.38
CA LEU A 75 0.32 -12.55 27.29
C LEU A 75 0.45 -11.12 27.83
N ARG A 76 -0.42 -10.73 28.77
CA ARG A 76 -0.32 -9.42 29.45
C ARG A 76 1.01 -9.25 30.16
N GLY A 77 1.48 -10.27 30.87
CA GLY A 77 2.79 -10.27 31.52
C GLY A 77 3.95 -10.16 30.52
N GLY A 78 3.83 -10.76 29.34
CA GLY A 78 4.80 -10.63 28.25
C GLY A 78 4.83 -9.22 27.64
N VAL A 79 3.66 -8.62 27.42
CA VAL A 79 3.53 -7.24 26.90
C VAL A 79 4.14 -6.22 27.86
N GLU A 80 3.90 -6.35 29.17
CA GLU A 80 4.50 -5.44 30.16
C GLU A 80 6.02 -5.59 30.25
N ARG A 81 6.55 -6.82 30.12
CA ARG A 81 8.01 -7.04 30.02
C ARG A 81 8.59 -6.36 28.78
N LEU A 82 7.98 -6.57 27.61
CA LEU A 82 8.40 -5.95 26.36
C LEU A 82 8.33 -4.42 26.44
N ARG A 83 7.29 -3.88 27.07
CA ARG A 83 7.17 -2.45 27.34
C ARG A 83 8.33 -1.95 28.21
N GLY A 84 8.65 -2.66 29.29
CA GLY A 84 9.81 -2.34 30.14
C GLY A 84 11.14 -2.39 29.39
N ASP A 85 11.33 -3.38 28.52
CA ASP A 85 12.53 -3.52 27.69
C ASP A 85 12.63 -2.40 26.64
N LEU A 86 11.52 -2.01 26.02
CA LEU A 86 11.46 -0.86 25.12
C LEU A 86 11.77 0.45 25.86
N HIS A 87 11.25 0.66 27.07
CA HIS A 87 11.57 1.85 27.85
C HIS A 87 13.05 1.87 28.26
N ARG A 88 13.64 0.71 28.60
CA ARG A 88 15.08 0.59 28.88
C ARG A 88 15.93 0.85 27.63
N ALA A 89 15.58 0.27 26.49
CA ALA A 89 16.26 0.52 25.22
C ALA A 89 16.14 2.00 24.80
N ALA A 90 14.95 2.59 24.95
CA ALA A 90 14.73 4.00 24.69
C ALA A 90 15.55 4.89 25.64
N ALA A 91 15.66 4.55 26.93
CA ALA A 91 16.50 5.26 27.88
C ALA A 91 18.01 5.14 27.55
N LEU A 92 18.47 3.96 27.14
CA LEU A 92 19.84 3.76 26.66
C LEU A 92 20.13 4.60 25.41
N LEU A 93 19.19 4.64 24.46
CA LEU A 93 19.30 5.44 23.23
C LEU A 93 19.14 6.96 23.49
N ALA A 94 18.42 7.34 24.53
CA ALA A 94 18.21 8.73 24.93
C ALA A 94 19.33 9.27 25.84
N GLY A 95 20.29 8.42 26.23
CA GLY A 95 21.37 8.76 27.16
C GLY A 95 20.94 8.53 28.60
N GLY A 96 21.21 7.33 29.11
CA GLY A 96 21.02 6.98 30.52
C GLY A 96 21.87 7.86 31.42
N GLU A 97 21.22 8.53 32.36
CA GLU A 97 21.81 9.48 33.30
C GLU A 97 22.89 8.84 34.20
N SER A 98 23.95 9.61 34.44
CA SER A 98 24.94 9.47 35.50
C SER A 98 26.07 8.44 35.32
N SER A 99 27.11 8.81 34.56
CA SER A 99 28.38 9.32 35.14
C SER A 99 29.51 9.19 34.10
N ALA A 100 30.28 10.27 33.95
CA ALA A 100 31.50 10.35 33.14
C ALA A 100 31.33 10.19 31.61
N GLY A 101 31.00 11.30 30.93
CA GLY A 101 31.37 11.50 29.54
C GLY A 101 30.24 12.05 28.67
N GLU A 102 30.37 13.30 28.24
CA GLU A 102 29.53 14.00 27.24
C GLU A 102 29.45 13.32 25.85
N GLN A 103 29.83 12.04 25.72
CA GLN A 103 30.04 11.37 24.43
C GLN A 103 28.80 10.62 23.91
N ASP A 104 27.94 10.03 24.74
CA ASP A 104 26.87 9.15 24.23
C ASP A 104 25.64 9.89 23.69
N GLY A 105 25.25 11.02 24.28
CA GLY A 105 24.27 11.93 23.67
C GLY A 105 24.76 12.48 22.32
N SER A 106 26.08 12.62 22.17
CA SER A 106 26.72 12.98 20.90
C SER A 106 26.67 11.86 19.86
N LEU A 107 26.58 10.59 20.26
CA LEU A 107 26.50 9.47 19.30
C LEU A 107 25.11 9.32 18.69
N ALA A 108 24.03 9.42 19.47
CA ALA A 108 22.67 9.35 18.93
C ALA A 108 22.33 10.57 18.05
N LEU A 109 22.76 11.77 18.47
CA LEU A 109 22.69 12.97 17.64
C LEU A 109 23.61 12.85 16.42
N GLY A 110 24.82 12.30 16.58
CA GLY A 110 25.77 12.05 15.49
C GLY A 110 25.22 11.08 14.45
N LEU A 111 24.54 10.01 14.87
CA LEU A 111 23.88 9.07 13.98
C LEU A 111 22.72 9.75 13.23
N ARG A 112 21.90 10.54 13.90
CA ARG A 112 20.82 11.30 13.23
C ARG A 112 21.38 12.28 12.20
N ASN A 113 22.42 13.02 12.56
CA ASN A 113 23.11 13.94 11.65
C ASN A 113 23.70 13.19 10.47
N ALA A 114 24.39 12.07 10.70
CA ALA A 114 24.93 11.22 9.64
C ALA A 114 23.84 10.64 8.73
N ILE A 115 22.68 10.26 9.27
CA ILE A 115 21.53 9.80 8.47
C ILE A 115 20.99 10.95 7.61
N THR A 116 20.86 12.16 8.16
CA THR A 116 20.39 13.31 7.39
C THR A 116 21.38 13.73 6.31
N GLU A 117 22.69 13.69 6.61
CA GLU A 117 23.76 13.95 5.64
C GLU A 117 23.76 12.89 4.54
N TYR A 118 23.63 11.61 4.90
CA TYR A 118 23.51 10.51 3.93
C TYR A 118 22.29 10.70 3.01
N GLN A 119 21.14 11.10 3.55
CA GLN A 119 19.95 11.38 2.75
C GLN A 119 20.16 12.57 1.79
N ALA A 120 20.80 13.64 2.26
CA ALA A 120 21.14 14.79 1.43
C ALA A 120 22.11 14.40 0.30
N LEU A 121 23.16 13.65 0.63
CA LEU A 121 24.15 13.18 -0.34
C LEU A 121 23.56 12.20 -1.35
N LYS A 122 22.62 11.34 -0.91
CA LYS A 122 21.87 10.46 -1.79
C LYS A 122 21.00 11.24 -2.77
N ALA A 123 20.29 12.27 -2.30
CA ALA A 123 19.49 13.13 -3.17
C ALA A 123 20.37 13.88 -4.20
N GLU A 124 21.58 14.29 -3.81
CA GLU A 124 22.55 14.90 -4.72
C GLU A 124 23.08 13.90 -5.76
N LEU A 125 23.38 12.66 -5.35
CA LEU A 125 23.79 11.58 -6.25
C LEU A 125 22.68 11.24 -7.27
N ASP A 126 21.43 11.16 -6.82
CA ASP A 126 20.28 10.91 -7.68
C ASP A 126 20.10 12.06 -8.70
N ALA A 127 20.31 13.32 -8.28
CA ALA A 127 20.27 14.49 -9.15
C ALA A 127 21.41 14.48 -10.20
N LEU A 128 22.63 14.09 -9.80
CA LEU A 128 23.77 13.94 -10.70
C LEU A 128 23.57 12.80 -11.71
N SER A 129 23.01 11.67 -11.26
CA SER A 129 22.66 10.55 -12.12
C SER A 129 21.63 10.98 -13.18
N ALA A 130 20.56 11.66 -12.77
CA ALA A 130 19.55 12.20 -13.67
C ALA A 130 20.15 13.20 -14.68
N ALA A 131 21.03 14.11 -14.24
CA ALA A 131 21.70 15.04 -15.13
C ALA A 131 22.61 14.33 -16.14
N THR A 132 23.30 13.26 -15.72
CA THR A 132 24.15 12.45 -16.60
C THR A 132 23.32 11.79 -17.71
N VAL A 133 22.15 11.24 -17.38
CA VAL A 133 21.22 10.68 -18.37
C VAL A 133 20.81 11.75 -19.39
N VAL A 134 20.39 12.93 -18.92
CA VAL A 134 19.99 14.05 -19.80
C VAL A 134 21.15 14.46 -20.72
N LEU A 135 22.36 14.62 -20.19
CA LEU A 135 23.53 15.02 -20.97
C LEU A 135 23.91 13.98 -22.02
N ASN A 136 23.88 12.69 -21.68
CA ASN A 136 24.15 11.61 -22.63
C ASN A 136 23.13 11.59 -23.77
N THR A 137 21.83 11.69 -23.46
CA THR A 137 20.79 11.79 -24.50
C THR A 137 20.98 13.03 -25.38
N MET A 138 21.40 14.17 -24.80
CA MET A 138 21.70 15.37 -25.57
C MET A 138 22.91 15.21 -26.50
N LEU A 139 23.94 14.45 -26.09
CA LEU A 139 25.09 14.12 -26.94
C LEU A 139 24.69 13.19 -28.09
N GLU A 140 23.86 12.18 -27.81
CA GLU A 140 23.31 11.27 -28.84
C GLU A 140 22.48 12.06 -29.87
N VAL A 141 21.58 12.92 -29.41
CA VAL A 141 20.79 13.81 -30.27
C VAL A 141 21.70 14.72 -31.10
N GLN A 142 22.78 15.25 -30.52
CA GLN A 142 23.75 16.07 -31.25
C GLN A 142 24.43 15.29 -32.39
N GLN A 143 24.77 14.02 -32.14
CA GLN A 143 25.32 13.16 -33.17
C GLN A 143 24.30 12.89 -34.28
N GLN A 144 23.05 12.58 -33.92
CA GLN A 144 21.96 12.37 -34.88
C GLN A 144 21.67 13.63 -35.72
N PHE A 145 21.77 14.84 -35.16
CA PHE A 145 21.65 16.07 -35.96
C PHE A 145 22.72 16.17 -37.06
N SER A 146 23.96 15.76 -36.77
CA SER A 146 25.03 15.79 -37.77
C SER A 146 24.79 14.79 -38.91
N GLU A 147 24.12 13.68 -38.62
CA GLU A 147 23.70 12.70 -39.61
C GLU A 147 22.48 13.19 -40.40
N LEU A 148 21.52 13.84 -39.74
CA LEU A 148 20.38 14.49 -40.37
C LEU A 148 20.82 15.54 -41.38
N ASP A 149 21.76 16.43 -41.00
CA ASP A 149 22.30 17.44 -41.89
C ASP A 149 22.96 16.81 -43.15
N LYS A 150 23.61 15.63 -43.01
CA LYS A 150 24.16 14.88 -44.15
C LYS A 150 23.07 14.33 -45.05
N LEU A 151 22.04 13.66 -44.50
CA LEU A 151 20.92 13.13 -45.28
C LEU A 151 20.17 14.25 -46.02
N MET A 152 19.97 15.39 -45.35
CA MET A 152 19.39 16.59 -45.93
C MET A 152 20.24 17.17 -47.07
N SER A 153 21.57 17.11 -46.97
CA SER A 153 22.47 17.55 -48.05
C SER A 153 22.45 16.63 -49.27
N LEU A 154 22.17 15.34 -49.05
CA LEU A 154 22.05 14.32 -50.11
C LEU A 154 20.62 14.25 -50.70
N ALA A 155 19.70 15.06 -50.20
CA ALA A 155 18.27 15.03 -50.55
C ALA A 155 17.58 13.67 -50.26
N ASP A 156 18.10 12.92 -49.29
CA ASP A 156 17.54 11.63 -48.87
C ASP A 156 16.45 11.83 -47.81
N TYR A 157 15.31 12.36 -48.26
CA TYR A 157 14.23 12.83 -47.39
C TYR A 157 13.49 11.74 -46.59
N PRO A 158 13.26 10.51 -47.10
CA PRO A 158 12.58 9.48 -46.32
C PRO A 158 13.39 9.05 -45.09
N GLU A 159 14.68 8.83 -45.26
CA GLU A 159 15.65 8.50 -44.21
C GLU A 159 15.81 9.66 -43.22
N ALA A 160 15.89 10.90 -43.72
CA ALA A 160 15.93 12.10 -42.88
C ALA A 160 14.65 12.25 -42.01
N ALA A 161 13.47 11.92 -42.56
CA ALA A 161 12.23 11.92 -41.80
C ALA A 161 12.20 10.85 -40.70
N GLY A 162 12.72 9.65 -41.00
CA GLY A 162 12.89 8.58 -40.01
C GLY A 162 13.81 9.01 -38.86
N LEU A 163 14.96 9.59 -39.18
CA LEU A 163 15.92 10.06 -38.18
C LEU A 163 15.36 11.21 -37.33
N THR A 164 14.57 12.10 -37.93
CA THR A 164 13.89 13.18 -37.22
C THR A 164 12.91 12.64 -36.17
N LEU A 165 12.19 11.56 -36.48
CA LEU A 165 11.30 10.91 -35.52
C LEU A 165 12.07 10.33 -34.32
N GLU A 166 13.23 9.71 -34.57
CA GLU A 166 14.08 9.17 -33.50
C GLU A 166 14.66 10.28 -32.62
N ILE A 167 15.12 11.38 -33.21
CA ILE A 167 15.54 12.58 -32.46
C ILE A 167 14.40 13.10 -31.58
N ALA A 168 13.17 13.18 -32.12
CA ALA A 168 12.01 13.65 -31.37
C ALA A 168 11.68 12.74 -30.18
N LYS A 169 11.76 11.41 -30.35
CA LYS A 169 11.56 10.44 -29.26
C LYS A 169 12.63 10.57 -28.16
N ALA A 170 13.89 10.69 -28.56
CA ALA A 170 15.01 10.87 -27.62
C ALA A 170 14.87 12.18 -26.83
N LEU A 171 14.47 13.26 -27.50
CA LEU A 171 14.15 14.52 -26.84
C LEU A 171 12.94 14.37 -25.90
N GLN A 172 11.89 13.64 -26.29
CA GLN A 172 10.72 13.44 -25.45
C GLN A 172 11.03 12.63 -24.18
N SER A 173 11.90 11.63 -24.24
CA SER A 173 12.24 10.77 -23.09
C SER A 173 12.89 11.54 -21.93
N ILE A 174 13.55 12.66 -22.23
CA ILE A 174 14.15 13.56 -21.23
C ILE A 174 13.26 14.76 -20.89
N SER A 175 12.11 14.94 -21.52
CA SER A 175 11.14 15.98 -21.16
C SER A 175 10.33 15.53 -19.95
N ALA A 176 10.38 16.27 -18.83
CA ALA A 176 9.46 16.02 -17.72
C ALA A 176 8.19 16.86 -17.92
N PRO A 177 7.04 16.43 -17.38
CA PRO A 177 5.78 17.17 -17.49
C PRO A 177 5.78 18.50 -16.72
N ASP A 178 6.65 18.67 -15.71
CA ASP A 178 6.67 19.89 -14.88
C ASP A 178 8.11 20.30 -14.51
N ALA A 179 8.59 21.37 -15.15
CA ALA A 179 9.95 21.89 -14.98
C ALA A 179 10.20 22.53 -13.60
N SER A 180 9.12 22.80 -12.83
CA SER A 180 9.20 23.43 -11.51
C SER A 180 9.75 22.48 -10.42
N VAL A 181 9.59 21.17 -10.61
CA VAL A 181 9.99 20.12 -9.65
C VAL A 181 11.43 19.63 -9.90
N GLU A 182 12.04 20.01 -11.01
CA GLU A 182 13.36 19.51 -11.38
C GLU A 182 14.51 20.16 -10.60
N PRO A 183 15.55 19.38 -10.23
CA PRO A 183 16.79 19.92 -9.67
C PRO A 183 17.42 20.97 -10.61
N GLY A 184 18.02 22.02 -10.06
CA GLY A 184 18.58 23.13 -10.85
C GLY A 184 19.59 22.68 -11.92
N LEU A 185 20.39 21.65 -11.62
CA LEU A 185 21.34 21.04 -12.56
C LEU A 185 20.64 20.42 -13.79
N VAL A 186 19.55 19.70 -13.55
CA VAL A 186 18.74 19.07 -14.62
C VAL A 186 18.09 20.16 -15.48
N ARG A 187 17.56 21.21 -14.85
CA ARG A 187 16.99 22.36 -15.55
C ARG A 187 18.01 23.08 -16.45
N ALA A 188 19.23 23.27 -15.95
CA ALA A 188 20.32 23.85 -16.74
C ALA A 188 20.63 22.98 -17.97
N ALA A 189 20.74 21.66 -17.80
CA ALA A 189 20.94 20.74 -18.92
C ALA A 189 19.79 20.78 -19.94
N LYS A 190 18.53 20.93 -19.49
CA LYS A 190 17.35 21.06 -20.36
C LYS A 190 17.21 22.41 -21.06
N THR A 191 17.96 23.43 -20.67
CA THR A 191 17.96 24.68 -21.43
C THR A 191 18.46 24.43 -22.86
N HIS A 192 19.43 23.53 -23.02
CA HIS A 192 19.90 23.08 -24.32
C HIS A 192 18.87 22.24 -25.08
N TYR A 193 18.03 21.48 -24.38
CA TYR A 193 16.93 20.71 -24.99
C TYR A 193 15.98 21.63 -25.79
N TYR A 194 15.54 22.75 -25.21
CA TYR A 194 14.60 23.65 -25.88
C TYR A 194 15.21 24.29 -27.14
N VAL A 195 16.48 24.66 -27.07
CA VAL A 195 17.24 25.17 -28.23
C VAL A 195 17.34 24.09 -29.32
N ARG A 196 17.60 22.83 -28.96
CA ARG A 196 17.68 21.74 -29.95
C ARG A 196 16.32 21.45 -30.58
N ARG A 197 15.25 21.50 -29.80
CA ARG A 197 13.89 21.31 -30.30
C ARG A 197 13.49 22.41 -31.29
N SER A 198 13.87 23.66 -31.06
CA SER A 198 13.62 24.75 -32.03
C SER A 198 14.41 24.57 -33.31
N VAL A 199 15.67 24.11 -33.23
CA VAL A 199 16.49 23.79 -34.40
C VAL A 199 15.85 22.66 -35.22
N LEU A 200 15.35 21.61 -34.58
CA LEU A 200 14.64 20.51 -35.27
C LEU A 200 13.42 21.02 -36.04
N ALA A 201 12.61 21.88 -35.40
CA ALA A 201 11.43 22.45 -36.02
C ALA A 201 11.79 23.28 -37.26
N GLN A 202 12.83 24.12 -37.16
CA GLN A 202 13.33 24.91 -38.29
C GLN A 202 13.83 24.02 -39.44
N ARG A 203 14.56 22.95 -39.14
CA ARG A 203 15.04 22.00 -40.15
C ARG A 203 13.91 21.28 -40.88
N LEU A 204 12.87 20.89 -40.15
CA LEU A 204 11.67 20.30 -40.74
C LEU A 204 10.95 21.28 -41.67
N GLU A 205 10.83 22.54 -41.26
CA GLU A 205 10.23 23.60 -42.06
C GLU A 205 11.04 23.84 -43.34
N GLU A 206 12.37 23.98 -43.25
CA GLU A 206 13.27 24.10 -44.41
C GLU A 206 13.15 22.90 -45.37
N ALA A 207 13.00 21.68 -44.85
CA ALA A 207 12.84 20.48 -45.65
C ALA A 207 11.51 20.47 -46.41
N LEU A 208 10.42 20.87 -45.73
CA LEU A 208 9.08 20.96 -46.32
C LEU A 208 9.04 22.04 -47.41
N ASP A 209 9.59 23.23 -47.15
CA ASP A 209 9.66 24.32 -48.12
C ASP A 209 10.42 23.92 -49.39
N ARG A 210 11.57 23.25 -49.22
CA ARG A 210 12.32 22.73 -50.38
C ARG A 210 11.48 21.74 -51.18
N ARG A 211 10.81 20.80 -50.53
CA ARG A 211 9.98 19.80 -51.21
C ARG A 211 8.79 20.45 -51.96
N LEU A 212 8.16 21.47 -51.39
CA LEU A 212 7.08 22.22 -52.04
C LEU A 212 7.59 23.03 -53.25
N SER A 213 8.74 23.72 -53.10
CA SER A 213 9.34 24.52 -54.18
C SER A 213 9.83 23.71 -55.39
N PHE A 214 10.14 22.42 -55.21
CA PHE A 214 10.43 21.50 -56.31
C PHE A 214 9.16 21.05 -57.03
N GLY A 215 8.04 20.90 -56.32
CA GLY A 215 6.74 20.57 -56.91
C GLY A 215 6.22 21.66 -57.84
N GLU A 216 6.47 22.94 -57.52
CA GLU A 216 6.04 24.09 -58.33
C GLU A 216 6.84 24.28 -59.63
N ARG A 217 8.03 23.70 -59.75
CA ARG A 217 8.86 23.80 -60.98
C ARG A 217 8.66 22.64 -61.96
N CYS A 218 7.88 21.63 -61.56
CA CYS A 218 7.61 20.44 -62.37
C CYS A 218 6.21 20.40 -63.00
N VAL A 219 5.45 21.51 -62.89
CA VAL A 219 4.17 21.75 -63.58
C VAL A 219 4.37 22.83 -64.61
#